data_AF-A0A8J2H6J7-F1
#
_entry.id   AF-A0A8J2H6J7-F1
#
_cell.length_a   1.000
_cell.length_b   1.000
_cell.length_c   1.000
_cell.angle_alpha   90.00
_cell.angle_beta   90.00
_cell.angle_gamma   90.00
#
_symmetry.space_group_name_H-M   'P 1'
#
loop_
_entity.id
_entity.type
_entity.pdbx_description
1 polymer ?
#
loop_
_entity_poly.entity_id
_entity_poly.type
_entity_poly.pdbx_seq_one_letter_code
_entity_poly.pdbx_strand_id
1 'polypeptide(L)'
;MIFRKVRLFLIIYICVMTMVSLMLLNYDTKDTTDRMLLIRDAMVSSYSNDLRLWTDEIIMTKAWVFMTDDDDAEGVPHSSFEAWRCDDNVFMELCNFGGKLLVLWARSGSLEHLSIAEDIIRRSLTAMNKFEYLLLYPWGENWYAFSVSLPKLLSMYIYLGDNEELKRKCCRLMMRMVTKLDRSLSITRTGMNVAYLGIPRLCATYYFDRKIFEQETQWNENPFIKLKEQFHINFNRSPAIFDGVYADGTCIEHKNVVTFSYFATLDGFYEYVYHALGFPSNVRDIACQMLSKVLHPDIPWLPFGLFGRTGNRRRIKQWWNITGSKEGIELMPFAGVAVFKTPESMITVRVQQPGFAAYETDKTAKGEFALGWIQLRRIYIKGVDYPDPLEWKVLKDEPGLIVPADGQFLPLVGGKNSTTVIYECEPNSINSFVGRLESELLFWKNEYNFRHAYDGDCFVKEAAVVTSHGLEAYYEIENKSGKNLKFIWKDNNYKLAVNDVSVDYEGNSVSIPTGETKKFNWRMLISTGIDSKVRIDQGNLTFESNGVYTVKVLKKNEKFVVLKGDKPVLVGTNSSVPDDYVLYEKKKYRRDPKNFMYRLE
;
A
#
# COMPACT_ATOMS: atom_id res chain seq x y z
N MET A 1 54.52 -58.03 9.81
CA MET A 1 53.46 -57.58 10.75
C MET A 1 53.05 -56.12 10.53
N ILE A 2 53.99 -55.19 10.34
CA ILE A 2 53.72 -53.75 10.10
C ILE A 2 52.86 -53.51 8.85
N PHE A 3 53.16 -54.18 7.74
CA PHE A 3 52.43 -54.03 6.47
C PHE A 3 50.93 -54.39 6.56
N ARG A 4 50.58 -55.41 7.37
CA ARG A 4 49.17 -55.78 7.62
C ARG A 4 48.44 -54.73 8.45
N LYS A 5 49.12 -54.10 9.43
CA LYS A 5 48.56 -53.02 10.24
C LYS A 5 48.33 -51.75 9.42
N VAL A 6 49.27 -51.38 8.56
CA VAL A 6 49.13 -50.23 7.65
C VAL A 6 47.99 -50.44 6.65
N ARG A 7 47.87 -51.63 6.06
CA ARG A 7 46.76 -51.96 5.14
C ARG A 7 45.40 -51.92 5.83
N LEU A 8 45.30 -52.45 7.05
CA LEU A 8 44.06 -52.40 7.84
C LEU A 8 43.68 -50.95 8.20
N PHE A 9 44.66 -50.13 8.59
CA PHE A 9 44.44 -48.70 8.88
C PHE A 9 43.95 -47.94 7.64
N LEU A 10 44.55 -48.18 6.47
CA LEU A 10 44.12 -47.55 5.22
C LEU A 10 42.68 -47.92 4.84
N ILE A 11 42.32 -49.19 5.00
CA ILE A 11 40.95 -49.67 4.74
C ILE A 11 39.96 -48.98 5.69
N ILE A 12 40.26 -48.93 7.00
CA ILE A 12 39.41 -48.26 7.98
C ILE A 12 39.28 -46.77 7.65
N TYR A 13 40.38 -46.09 7.31
CA TYR A 13 40.37 -44.68 6.92
C TYR A 13 39.48 -44.42 5.70
N ILE A 14 39.60 -45.23 4.64
CA ILE A 14 38.76 -45.11 3.43
C ILE A 14 37.28 -45.34 3.78
N CYS A 15 36.97 -46.36 4.60
CA CYS A 15 35.59 -46.62 5.03
C CYS A 15 35.01 -45.44 5.84
N VAL A 16 35.77 -44.86 6.76
CA VAL A 16 35.36 -43.69 7.54
C VAL A 16 35.14 -42.48 6.63
N MET A 17 36.08 -42.17 5.74
CA MET A 17 35.95 -41.05 4.81
C MET A 17 34.76 -41.20 3.85
N THR A 18 34.50 -42.43 3.38
CA THR A 18 33.34 -42.75 2.54
C THR A 18 32.04 -42.57 3.33
N MET A 19 32.00 -43.07 4.57
CA MET A 19 30.83 -42.91 5.45
C MET A 19 30.54 -41.44 5.75
N VAL A 20 31.57 -40.65 6.08
CA VAL A 20 31.44 -39.20 6.31
C VAL A 20 30.96 -38.51 5.04
N SER A 21 31.50 -38.84 3.87
CA SER A 21 31.08 -38.26 2.60
C SER A 21 29.62 -38.61 2.27
N LEU A 22 29.19 -39.86 2.50
CA LEU A 22 27.79 -40.28 2.32
C LEU A 22 26.86 -39.62 3.33
N MET A 23 27.28 -39.44 4.58
CA MET A 23 26.52 -38.71 5.60
C MET A 23 26.34 -37.25 5.22
N LEU A 24 27.39 -36.60 4.72
CA LEU A 24 27.34 -35.21 4.24
C LEU A 24 26.42 -35.08 3.01
N LEU A 25 26.54 -36.01 2.04
CA LEU A 25 25.66 -36.04 0.86
C LEU A 25 24.19 -36.27 1.23
N ASN A 26 23.91 -37.21 2.15
CA ASN A 26 22.55 -37.47 2.62
C ASN A 26 21.99 -36.28 3.41
N TYR A 27 22.81 -35.62 4.23
CA TYR A 27 22.41 -34.43 4.97
C TYR A 27 22.07 -33.27 4.03
N ASP A 28 22.92 -33.01 3.04
CA ASP A 28 22.73 -31.96 2.04
C ASP A 28 21.49 -32.20 1.17
N THR A 29 21.28 -33.46 0.75
CA THR A 29 20.09 -33.88 0.00
C THR A 29 18.82 -33.69 0.82
N LYS A 30 18.87 -34.02 2.12
CA LYS A 30 17.73 -33.87 3.03
C LYS A 30 17.41 -32.41 3.30
N ASP A 31 18.39 -31.57 3.65
CA ASP A 31 18.17 -30.13 3.87
C ASP A 31 17.62 -29.46 2.60
N THR A 32 18.12 -29.84 1.43
CA THR A 32 17.60 -29.35 0.14
C THR A 32 16.13 -29.73 -0.06
N THR A 33 15.78 -30.99 0.17
CA THR A 33 14.40 -31.48 0.02
C THR A 33 13.45 -30.81 1.01
N ASP A 34 13.85 -30.74 2.28
CA ASP A 34 13.07 -30.10 3.35
C ASP A 34 12.86 -28.61 3.03
N ARG A 35 13.88 -27.93 2.52
CA ARG A 35 13.77 -26.52 2.10
C ARG A 35 12.84 -26.34 0.90
N MET A 36 12.91 -27.22 -0.09
CA MET A 36 12.00 -27.18 -1.24
C MET A 36 10.55 -27.34 -0.81
N LEU A 37 10.28 -28.22 0.16
CA LEU A 37 8.96 -28.38 0.76
C LEU A 37 8.52 -27.10 1.51
N LEU A 38 9.41 -26.48 2.29
CA LEU A 38 9.10 -25.20 2.95
C LEU A 38 8.76 -24.10 1.94
N ILE A 39 9.50 -23.99 0.83
CA ILE A 39 9.22 -23.01 -0.23
C ILE A 39 7.86 -23.32 -0.88
N ARG A 40 7.59 -24.59 -1.19
CA ARG A 40 6.31 -25.05 -1.73
C ARG A 40 5.15 -24.65 -0.80
N ASP A 41 5.27 -24.94 0.49
CA ASP A 41 4.22 -24.65 1.48
C ASP A 41 4.02 -23.15 1.69
N ALA A 42 5.10 -22.35 1.62
CA ALA A 42 5.03 -20.89 1.61
C ALA A 42 4.24 -20.36 0.40
N MET A 43 4.47 -20.91 -0.80
CA MET A 43 3.72 -20.54 -2.01
C MET A 43 2.23 -20.91 -1.88
N VAL A 44 1.90 -22.08 -1.34
CA VAL A 44 0.50 -22.49 -1.10
C VAL A 44 -0.18 -21.61 -0.04
N SER A 45 0.57 -21.21 0.99
CA SER A 45 0.07 -20.36 2.07
C SER A 45 -0.10 -18.89 1.66
N SER A 46 0.57 -18.47 0.58
CA SER A 46 0.51 -17.08 0.09
C SER A 46 -0.87 -16.63 -0.41
N TYR A 47 -1.72 -17.59 -0.75
CA TYR A 47 -3.12 -17.37 -1.08
C TYR A 47 -3.94 -17.72 0.16
N SER A 48 -4.76 -16.78 0.64
CA SER A 48 -5.49 -16.87 1.91
C SER A 48 -6.30 -18.16 2.09
N ASN A 49 -6.74 -18.41 3.34
CA ASN A 49 -7.63 -19.53 3.67
C ASN A 49 -8.97 -19.50 2.89
N ASP A 50 -9.39 -18.34 2.39
CA ASP A 50 -10.57 -18.17 1.52
C ASP A 50 -10.23 -18.19 0.02
N LEU A 51 -9.32 -19.07 -0.41
CA LEU A 51 -9.06 -19.27 -1.83
C LEU A 51 -10.27 -19.96 -2.49
N ARG A 52 -11.20 -19.15 -3.02
CA ARG A 52 -12.34 -19.61 -3.82
C ARG A 52 -12.25 -18.99 -5.20
N LEU A 53 -12.61 -19.77 -6.22
CA LEU A 53 -12.92 -19.20 -7.52
C LEU A 53 -14.23 -18.41 -7.39
N TRP A 54 -14.23 -17.20 -7.93
CA TRP A 54 -15.44 -16.39 -8.11
C TRP A 54 -16.32 -17.06 -9.17
N THR A 55 -17.62 -16.73 -9.20
CA THR A 55 -18.56 -17.32 -10.15
C THR A 55 -18.06 -17.26 -11.59
N ASP A 56 -17.50 -16.11 -12.00
CA ASP A 56 -16.97 -15.93 -13.35
C ASP A 56 -15.73 -16.79 -13.60
N GLU A 57 -14.83 -16.93 -12.63
CA GLU A 57 -13.66 -17.81 -12.74
C GLU A 57 -14.06 -19.29 -12.82
N ILE A 58 -15.12 -19.72 -12.15
CA ILE A 58 -15.66 -21.08 -12.29
C ILE A 58 -16.18 -21.30 -13.71
N ILE A 59 -16.86 -20.31 -14.29
CA ILE A 59 -17.31 -20.35 -15.68
C ILE A 59 -16.10 -20.43 -16.62
N MET A 60 -15.05 -19.60 -16.37
CA MET A 60 -13.80 -19.62 -17.13
C MET A 60 -13.15 -21.02 -17.12
N THR A 61 -13.07 -21.67 -15.95
CA THR A 61 -12.52 -23.02 -15.83
C THR A 61 -13.30 -24.03 -16.68
N LYS A 62 -14.63 -24.00 -16.62
CA LYS A 62 -15.49 -24.95 -17.37
C LYS A 62 -15.50 -24.73 -18.87
N ALA A 63 -15.28 -23.49 -19.31
CA ALA A 63 -15.30 -23.09 -20.71
C ALA A 63 -13.88 -22.94 -21.31
N TRP A 64 -12.85 -23.43 -20.62
CA TRP A 64 -11.46 -23.27 -21.05
C TRP A 64 -11.17 -24.00 -22.36
N VAL A 65 -10.60 -23.28 -23.33
CA VAL A 65 -10.18 -23.83 -24.62
C VAL A 65 -8.69 -24.16 -24.58
N PHE A 66 -8.40 -25.46 -24.45
CA PHE A 66 -7.04 -25.96 -24.42
C PHE A 66 -6.35 -25.86 -25.79
N MET A 67 -5.05 -25.59 -25.75
CA MET A 67 -4.16 -25.68 -26.90
C MET A 67 -4.09 -27.14 -27.38
N THR A 68 -4.28 -27.40 -28.68
CA THR A 68 -4.17 -28.77 -29.22
C THR A 68 -2.81 -29.07 -29.84
N ASP A 69 -2.10 -28.03 -30.30
CA ASP A 69 -0.70 -28.09 -30.76
C ASP A 69 0.05 -26.76 -30.51
N ASP A 70 1.35 -26.70 -30.86
CA ASP A 70 2.15 -25.49 -30.62
C ASP A 70 1.70 -24.28 -31.48
N ASP A 71 1.00 -24.50 -32.60
CA ASP A 71 0.47 -23.45 -33.48
C ASP A 71 -0.77 -22.78 -32.87
N ASP A 72 -1.53 -23.51 -32.06
CA ASP A 72 -2.68 -23.01 -31.28
C ASP A 72 -2.28 -22.08 -30.12
N ALA A 73 -0.99 -21.96 -29.81
CA ALA A 73 -0.51 -21.19 -28.66
C ALA A 73 -0.93 -19.71 -28.70
N GLU A 74 -1.23 -19.19 -29.89
CA GLU A 74 -1.69 -17.83 -30.11
C GLU A 74 -3.20 -17.64 -29.94
N GLY A 75 -3.97 -18.74 -29.87
CA GLY A 75 -5.41 -18.72 -29.72
C GLY A 75 -5.88 -18.10 -28.40
N VAL A 76 -7.16 -17.70 -28.39
CA VAL A 76 -7.83 -17.15 -27.21
C VAL A 76 -8.33 -18.32 -26.34
N PRO A 77 -7.82 -18.50 -25.11
CA PRO A 77 -8.22 -19.63 -24.27
C PRO A 77 -9.62 -19.46 -23.64
N HIS A 78 -10.07 -18.21 -23.47
CA HIS A 78 -11.38 -17.84 -22.97
C HIS A 78 -11.68 -16.39 -23.36
N SER A 79 -12.95 -16.03 -23.58
CA SER A 79 -13.35 -14.67 -24.01
C SER A 79 -12.89 -13.57 -23.05
N SER A 80 -12.85 -13.84 -21.74
CA SER A 80 -12.31 -12.93 -20.72
C SER A 80 -10.84 -12.56 -20.92
N PHE A 81 -10.10 -13.34 -21.74
CA PHE A 81 -8.69 -13.11 -22.03
C PHE A 81 -8.44 -12.78 -23.51
N GLU A 82 -9.44 -12.38 -24.29
CA GLU A 82 -9.30 -12.12 -25.75
C GLU A 82 -8.14 -11.16 -26.08
N ALA A 83 -7.90 -10.16 -25.24
CA ALA A 83 -6.85 -9.16 -25.43
C ALA A 83 -5.50 -9.50 -24.77
N TRP A 84 -5.27 -10.73 -24.26
CA TRP A 84 -4.07 -11.05 -23.46
C TRP A 84 -2.72 -10.81 -24.17
N ARG A 85 -2.71 -10.69 -25.50
CA ARG A 85 -1.50 -10.43 -26.32
C ARG A 85 -1.32 -8.98 -26.77
N CYS A 86 -2.27 -8.11 -26.48
CA CYS A 86 -2.18 -6.69 -26.81
C CYS A 86 -2.39 -5.80 -25.58
N ASP A 87 -3.02 -6.31 -24.53
CA ASP A 87 -3.26 -5.65 -23.26
C ASP A 87 -2.49 -6.34 -22.12
N ASP A 88 -1.55 -5.62 -21.54
CA ASP A 88 -0.73 -6.12 -20.42
C ASP A 88 -1.54 -6.32 -19.12
N ASN A 89 -2.66 -5.63 -18.93
CA ASN A 89 -3.53 -5.85 -17.77
C ASN A 89 -4.24 -7.20 -17.88
N VAL A 90 -4.78 -7.51 -19.05
CA VAL A 90 -5.41 -8.82 -19.32
C VAL A 90 -4.37 -9.94 -19.20
N PHE A 91 -3.14 -9.70 -19.67
CA PHE A 91 -2.06 -10.68 -19.47
C PHE A 91 -1.68 -10.88 -18.00
N MET A 92 -1.65 -9.81 -17.21
CA MET A 92 -1.43 -9.88 -15.77
C MET A 92 -2.54 -10.66 -15.06
N GLU A 93 -3.81 -10.43 -15.42
CA GLU A 93 -4.95 -11.18 -14.90
C GLU A 93 -4.84 -12.67 -15.23
N LEU A 94 -4.50 -13.01 -16.48
CA LEU A 94 -4.23 -14.38 -16.91
C LEU A 94 -3.15 -15.06 -16.06
N CYS A 95 -2.03 -14.36 -15.80
CA CYS A 95 -0.94 -14.88 -14.97
C CYS A 95 -1.39 -15.12 -13.52
N ASN A 96 -2.14 -14.18 -12.94
CA ASN A 96 -2.66 -14.27 -11.58
C ASN A 96 -3.68 -15.41 -11.44
N PHE A 97 -4.54 -15.59 -12.45
CA PHE A 97 -5.48 -16.71 -12.53
C PHE A 97 -4.75 -18.06 -12.57
N GLY A 98 -3.71 -18.19 -13.42
CA GLY A 98 -2.86 -19.38 -13.44
C GLY A 98 -2.23 -19.68 -12.08
N GLY A 99 -1.71 -18.65 -11.39
CA GLY A 99 -1.13 -18.79 -10.05
C GLY A 99 -2.15 -19.28 -9.01
N LYS A 100 -3.37 -18.76 -9.08
CA LYS A 100 -4.50 -19.19 -8.23
C LYS A 100 -4.85 -20.66 -8.47
N LEU A 101 -4.92 -21.09 -9.73
CA LEU A 101 -5.19 -22.48 -10.10
C LEU A 101 -4.11 -23.43 -9.60
N LEU A 102 -2.83 -23.04 -9.63
CA LEU A 102 -1.74 -23.86 -9.07
C LEU A 102 -1.88 -24.10 -7.57
N VAL A 103 -2.34 -23.10 -6.81
CA VAL A 103 -2.60 -23.29 -5.38
C VAL A 103 -3.83 -24.16 -5.14
N LEU A 104 -4.88 -24.01 -5.94
CA LEU A 104 -6.05 -24.89 -5.88
C LEU A 104 -5.68 -26.33 -6.21
N TRP A 105 -4.84 -26.55 -7.23
CA TRP A 105 -4.24 -27.85 -7.54
C TRP A 105 -3.50 -28.41 -6.32
N ALA A 106 -2.55 -27.65 -5.75
CA ALA A 106 -1.75 -28.11 -4.63
C ALA A 106 -2.54 -28.44 -3.36
N ARG A 107 -3.75 -27.87 -3.19
CA ARG A 107 -4.67 -28.15 -2.08
C ARG A 107 -5.65 -29.30 -2.36
N SER A 108 -6.17 -29.38 -3.58
CA SER A 108 -7.30 -30.29 -3.91
C SER A 108 -6.90 -31.52 -4.72
N GLY A 109 -5.77 -31.48 -5.42
CA GLY A 109 -5.40 -32.51 -6.40
C GLY A 109 -6.29 -32.52 -7.65
N SER A 110 -6.97 -31.42 -7.98
CA SER A 110 -7.79 -31.33 -9.20
C SER A 110 -6.92 -31.17 -10.46
N LEU A 111 -6.82 -32.24 -11.27
CA LEU A 111 -6.06 -32.25 -12.52
C LEU A 111 -6.53 -31.19 -13.53
N GLU A 112 -7.80 -30.78 -13.47
CA GLU A 112 -8.35 -29.71 -14.32
C GLU A 112 -7.65 -28.38 -14.06
N HIS A 113 -7.48 -28.00 -12.78
CA HIS A 113 -6.78 -26.76 -12.42
C HIS A 113 -5.32 -26.78 -12.86
N LEU A 114 -4.63 -27.92 -12.67
CA LEU A 114 -3.24 -28.07 -13.13
C LEU A 114 -3.16 -27.96 -14.65
N SER A 115 -4.04 -28.64 -15.38
CA SER A 115 -4.04 -28.64 -16.86
C SER A 115 -4.23 -27.23 -17.42
N ILE A 116 -5.15 -26.44 -16.85
CA ILE A 116 -5.37 -25.05 -17.28
C ILE A 116 -4.15 -24.18 -16.96
N ALA A 117 -3.56 -24.33 -15.78
CA ALA A 117 -2.35 -23.57 -15.43
C ALA A 117 -1.17 -23.93 -16.35
N GLU A 118 -1.00 -25.21 -16.69
CA GLU A 118 0.01 -25.65 -17.66
C GLU A 118 -0.24 -25.05 -19.06
N ASP A 119 -1.50 -25.02 -19.52
CA ASP A 119 -1.88 -24.42 -20.80
C ASP A 119 -1.52 -22.92 -20.85
N ILE A 120 -1.87 -22.16 -19.81
CA ILE A 120 -1.48 -20.74 -19.67
C ILE A 120 0.03 -20.57 -19.78
N ILE A 121 0.80 -21.44 -19.09
CA ILE A 121 2.26 -21.38 -19.08
C ILE A 121 2.82 -21.73 -20.47
N ARG A 122 2.30 -22.76 -21.14
CA ARG A 122 2.73 -23.15 -22.49
C ARG A 122 2.49 -22.03 -23.49
N ARG A 123 1.28 -21.44 -23.50
CA ARG A 123 0.94 -20.27 -24.33
C ARG A 123 1.88 -19.09 -24.06
N SER A 124 2.13 -18.80 -22.78
CA SER A 124 3.06 -17.74 -22.38
C SER A 124 4.49 -18.02 -22.84
N LEU A 125 4.99 -19.25 -22.68
CA LEU A 125 6.32 -19.65 -23.13
C LEU A 125 6.47 -19.50 -24.64
N THR A 126 5.50 -20.00 -25.42
CA THR A 126 5.51 -19.90 -26.88
C THR A 126 5.47 -18.45 -27.34
N ALA A 127 4.59 -17.63 -26.75
CA ALA A 127 4.51 -16.20 -27.06
C ALA A 127 5.83 -15.46 -26.77
N MET A 128 6.47 -15.76 -25.64
CA MET A 128 7.73 -15.12 -25.23
C MET A 128 8.95 -15.63 -26.02
N ASN A 129 8.94 -16.87 -26.50
CA ASN A 129 10.04 -17.45 -27.27
C ASN A 129 10.22 -16.82 -28.66
N LYS A 130 9.20 -16.13 -29.19
CA LYS A 130 9.29 -15.35 -30.43
C LYS A 130 10.28 -14.19 -30.34
N PHE A 131 10.64 -13.78 -29.13
CA PHE A 131 11.56 -12.68 -28.89
C PHE A 131 12.92 -13.25 -28.50
N GLU A 132 13.92 -13.07 -29.37
CA GLU A 132 15.29 -13.55 -29.13
C GLU A 132 15.89 -12.83 -27.91
N TYR A 133 15.78 -11.49 -27.88
CA TYR A 133 16.25 -10.62 -26.81
C TYR A 133 15.08 -9.90 -26.14
N LEU A 134 14.92 -10.13 -24.84
CA LEU A 134 13.92 -9.44 -24.02
C LEU A 134 14.54 -8.17 -23.42
N LEU A 135 14.72 -7.15 -24.26
CA LEU A 135 15.22 -5.82 -23.85
C LEU A 135 14.11 -4.89 -23.36
N LEU A 136 12.88 -5.15 -23.79
CA LEU A 136 11.65 -4.45 -23.42
C LEU A 136 10.52 -5.48 -23.26
N TYR A 137 9.39 -5.04 -22.72
CA TYR A 137 8.21 -5.89 -22.65
C TYR A 137 7.69 -6.18 -24.08
N PRO A 138 7.27 -7.41 -24.39
CA PRO A 138 6.99 -7.81 -25.76
C PRO A 138 5.66 -7.28 -26.34
N TRP A 139 4.70 -6.90 -25.50
CA TRP A 139 3.47 -6.19 -25.90
C TRP A 139 2.91 -5.34 -24.75
N GLY A 140 1.86 -4.57 -25.04
CA GLY A 140 1.26 -3.63 -24.09
C GLY A 140 2.16 -2.42 -23.84
N GLU A 141 1.98 -1.77 -22.69
CA GLU A 141 2.73 -0.59 -22.27
C GLU A 141 3.31 -0.71 -20.85
N ASN A 142 3.05 -1.82 -20.15
CA ASN A 142 3.46 -2.03 -18.77
C ASN A 142 4.42 -3.22 -18.60
N TRP A 143 5.58 -2.94 -17.99
CA TRP A 143 6.57 -3.96 -17.66
C TRP A 143 6.11 -4.93 -16.56
N TYR A 144 5.14 -4.52 -15.72
CA TYR A 144 4.76 -5.25 -14.50
C TYR A 144 4.23 -6.66 -14.81
N ALA A 145 3.42 -6.84 -15.85
CA ALA A 145 2.89 -8.14 -16.23
C ALA A 145 4.00 -9.17 -16.54
N PHE A 146 5.07 -8.71 -17.21
CA PHE A 146 6.16 -9.56 -17.69
C PHE A 146 7.28 -9.76 -16.68
N SER A 147 7.55 -8.77 -15.83
CA SER A 147 8.63 -8.83 -14.86
C SER A 147 8.17 -9.20 -13.45
N VAL A 148 6.86 -9.16 -13.17
CA VAL A 148 6.33 -9.45 -11.83
C VAL A 148 5.35 -10.63 -11.88
N SER A 149 4.25 -10.50 -12.61
CA SER A 149 3.17 -11.49 -12.61
C SER A 149 3.59 -12.81 -13.25
N LEU A 150 4.21 -12.76 -14.44
CA LEU A 150 4.68 -13.96 -15.12
C LEU A 150 5.81 -14.68 -14.34
N PRO A 151 6.90 -14.05 -13.87
CA PRO A 151 7.92 -14.71 -13.06
C PRO A 151 7.35 -15.36 -11.79
N LYS A 152 6.38 -14.72 -11.14
CA LYS A 152 5.67 -15.32 -10.00
C LYS A 152 4.96 -16.61 -10.42
N LEU A 153 4.17 -16.60 -11.50
CA LEU A 153 3.53 -17.81 -12.02
C LEU A 153 4.55 -18.91 -12.35
N LEU A 154 5.62 -18.57 -13.07
CA LEU A 154 6.66 -19.53 -13.49
C LEU A 154 7.38 -20.14 -12.28
N SER A 155 7.74 -19.35 -11.28
CA SER A 155 8.39 -19.84 -10.06
C SER A 155 7.45 -20.70 -9.21
N MET A 156 6.16 -20.34 -9.14
CA MET A 156 5.15 -21.20 -8.49
C MET A 156 5.04 -22.56 -9.19
N TYR A 157 5.00 -22.58 -10.53
CA TYR A 157 4.92 -23.82 -11.28
C TYR A 157 6.12 -24.74 -11.08
N ILE A 158 7.33 -24.19 -10.94
CA ILE A 158 8.55 -24.97 -10.66
C ILE A 158 8.38 -25.83 -9.39
N TYR A 159 7.71 -25.32 -8.35
CA TYR A 159 7.54 -26.02 -7.07
C TYR A 159 6.20 -26.78 -6.96
N LEU A 160 5.17 -26.39 -7.70
CA LEU A 160 3.81 -26.93 -7.57
C LEU A 160 3.38 -27.84 -8.73
N GLY A 161 4.00 -27.70 -9.90
CA GLY A 161 3.66 -28.49 -11.08
C GLY A 161 4.33 -29.87 -11.08
N ASP A 162 3.89 -30.73 -12.00
CA ASP A 162 4.36 -32.11 -12.10
C ASP A 162 5.23 -32.36 -13.35
N ASN A 163 5.03 -31.58 -14.42
CA ASN A 163 5.79 -31.77 -15.66
C ASN A 163 7.20 -31.17 -15.59
N GLU A 164 8.21 -32.02 -15.39
CA GLU A 164 9.63 -31.65 -15.28
C GLU A 164 10.19 -30.90 -16.50
N GLU A 165 9.76 -31.24 -17.72
CA GLU A 165 10.19 -30.54 -18.93
C GLU A 165 9.66 -29.10 -18.91
N LEU A 166 8.39 -28.93 -18.56
CA LEU A 166 7.76 -27.62 -18.46
C LEU A 166 8.41 -26.78 -17.36
N LYS A 167 8.77 -27.36 -16.20
CA LYS A 167 9.51 -26.65 -15.14
C LYS A 167 10.85 -26.11 -15.64
N ARG A 168 11.59 -26.91 -16.42
CA ARG A 168 12.86 -26.47 -17.04
C ARG A 168 12.64 -25.35 -18.05
N LYS A 169 11.55 -25.36 -18.82
CA LYS A 169 11.17 -24.25 -19.72
C LYS A 169 10.83 -22.99 -18.92
N CYS A 170 10.08 -23.10 -17.82
CA CYS A 170 9.77 -21.99 -16.91
C CYS A 170 11.05 -21.35 -16.33
N CYS A 171 11.97 -22.17 -15.82
CA CYS A 171 13.26 -21.69 -15.30
C CYS A 171 14.05 -20.95 -16.38
N ARG A 172 14.19 -21.53 -17.58
CA ARG A 172 14.90 -20.89 -18.70
C ARG A 172 14.30 -19.53 -19.07
N LEU A 173 12.99 -19.43 -19.22
CA LEU A 173 12.35 -18.15 -19.55
C LEU A 173 12.54 -17.12 -18.43
N MET A 174 12.38 -17.52 -17.17
CA MET A 174 12.60 -16.63 -16.03
C MET A 174 14.03 -16.09 -15.97
N MET A 175 15.04 -16.94 -16.19
CA MET A 175 16.44 -16.51 -16.20
C MET A 175 16.77 -15.56 -17.37
N ARG A 176 16.03 -15.66 -18.50
CA ARG A 176 16.10 -14.71 -19.61
C ARG A 176 15.45 -13.36 -19.27
N MET A 177 14.30 -13.38 -18.59
CA MET A 177 13.54 -12.17 -18.25
C MET A 177 14.14 -11.39 -17.08
N VAL A 178 14.58 -12.09 -16.04
CA VAL A 178 15.11 -11.53 -14.79
C VAL A 178 16.55 -11.97 -14.69
N THR A 179 17.45 -11.20 -15.31
CA THR A 179 18.88 -11.57 -15.45
C THR A 179 19.71 -11.45 -14.16
N LYS A 180 19.23 -10.64 -13.20
CA LYS A 180 19.81 -10.44 -11.86
C LYS A 180 18.69 -10.13 -10.87
N LEU A 181 18.96 -10.22 -9.58
CA LEU A 181 17.97 -9.94 -8.53
C LEU A 181 17.31 -8.55 -8.63
N ASP A 182 18.00 -7.55 -9.18
CA ASP A 182 17.48 -6.18 -9.37
C ASP A 182 17.31 -5.80 -10.85
N ARG A 183 17.38 -6.75 -11.80
CA ARG A 183 17.36 -6.43 -13.23
C ARG A 183 16.44 -7.34 -14.03
N SER A 184 15.45 -6.73 -14.69
CA SER A 184 14.56 -7.41 -15.62
C SER A 184 14.35 -6.59 -16.88
N LEU A 185 14.25 -7.29 -18.03
CA LEU A 185 14.11 -6.68 -19.35
C LEU A 185 15.16 -5.58 -19.59
N SER A 186 16.43 -5.89 -19.31
CA SER A 186 17.56 -4.96 -19.35
C SER A 186 17.52 -3.72 -18.45
N ILE A 187 16.45 -3.51 -17.68
CA ILE A 187 16.25 -2.34 -16.81
C ILE A 187 16.54 -2.73 -15.35
N THR A 188 17.38 -1.93 -14.68
CA THR A 188 17.61 -2.03 -13.24
C THR A 188 16.44 -1.42 -12.47
N ARG A 189 15.97 -2.12 -11.43
CA ARG A 189 14.86 -1.73 -10.58
C ARG A 189 15.34 -1.45 -9.15
N THR A 190 14.54 -0.69 -8.42
CA THR A 190 14.83 -0.26 -7.04
C THR A 190 13.58 -0.41 -6.16
N GLY A 191 13.77 -0.28 -4.84
CA GLY A 191 12.71 -0.40 -3.85
C GLY A 191 12.03 -1.77 -3.89
N MET A 192 10.71 -1.78 -3.70
CA MET A 192 9.91 -3.01 -3.68
C MET A 192 10.02 -3.84 -4.97
N ASN A 193 10.33 -3.21 -6.10
CA ASN A 193 10.52 -3.93 -7.36
C ASN A 193 11.67 -4.95 -7.29
N VAL A 194 12.67 -4.75 -6.43
CA VAL A 194 13.74 -5.73 -6.22
C VAL A 194 13.19 -7.03 -5.63
N ALA A 195 12.20 -6.96 -4.73
CA ALA A 195 11.55 -8.15 -4.19
C ALA A 195 10.72 -8.90 -5.24
N TYR A 196 10.02 -8.16 -6.11
CA TYR A 196 9.26 -8.75 -7.22
C TYR A 196 10.12 -9.58 -8.17
N LEU A 197 11.34 -9.12 -8.43
CA LEU A 197 12.29 -9.79 -9.32
C LEU A 197 13.09 -10.89 -8.60
N GLY A 198 13.66 -10.53 -7.45
CA GLY A 198 14.62 -11.34 -6.73
C GLY A 198 14.02 -12.63 -6.18
N ILE A 199 12.81 -12.58 -5.61
CA ILE A 199 12.21 -13.77 -4.97
C ILE A 199 11.93 -14.88 -5.99
N PRO A 200 11.18 -14.66 -7.10
CA PRO A 200 11.00 -15.69 -8.13
C PRO A 200 12.32 -16.24 -8.68
N ARG A 201 13.30 -15.35 -8.94
CA ARG A 201 14.62 -15.75 -9.45
C ARG A 201 15.36 -16.67 -8.46
N LEU A 202 15.40 -16.30 -7.18
CA LEU A 202 16.02 -17.11 -6.14
C LEU A 202 15.33 -18.46 -6.01
N CYS A 203 14.00 -18.54 -6.16
CA CYS A 203 13.30 -19.84 -6.20
C CYS A 203 13.77 -20.70 -7.38
N ALA A 204 13.91 -20.11 -8.57
CA ALA A 204 14.34 -20.81 -9.77
C ALA A 204 15.76 -21.36 -9.65
N THR A 205 16.68 -20.51 -9.20
CA THR A 205 18.09 -20.86 -9.03
C THR A 205 18.24 -21.84 -7.88
N TYR A 206 17.52 -21.68 -6.77
CA TYR A 206 17.50 -22.67 -5.69
C TYR A 206 17.10 -24.06 -6.22
N TYR A 207 16.09 -24.14 -7.10
CA TYR A 207 15.58 -25.42 -7.61
C TYR A 207 16.49 -26.07 -8.66
N PHE A 208 17.00 -25.28 -9.62
CA PHE A 208 17.70 -25.82 -10.80
C PHE A 208 19.20 -25.50 -10.88
N ASP A 209 19.69 -24.48 -10.18
CA ASP A 209 21.09 -24.03 -10.25
C ASP A 209 21.58 -23.46 -8.90
N ARG A 210 21.91 -24.39 -7.99
CA ARG A 210 22.34 -24.07 -6.62
C ARG A 210 23.56 -23.16 -6.58
N LYS A 211 24.46 -23.29 -7.57
CA LYS A 211 25.67 -22.48 -7.66
C LYS A 211 25.34 -21.02 -7.93
N ILE A 212 24.41 -20.73 -8.85
CA ILE A 212 23.95 -19.35 -9.08
C ILE A 212 23.26 -18.81 -7.83
N PHE A 213 22.39 -19.60 -7.19
CA PHE A 213 21.75 -19.19 -5.94
C PHE A 213 22.77 -18.78 -4.87
N GLU A 214 23.80 -19.60 -4.65
CA GLU A 214 24.86 -19.32 -3.66
C GLU A 214 25.69 -18.10 -4.04
N GLN A 215 25.98 -17.89 -5.32
CA GLN A 215 26.68 -16.68 -5.79
C GLN A 215 25.84 -15.43 -5.51
N GLU A 216 24.58 -15.42 -5.92
CA GLU A 216 23.70 -14.27 -5.78
C GLU A 216 23.31 -13.96 -4.33
N THR A 217 23.47 -14.91 -3.41
CA THR A 217 23.11 -14.75 -1.98
C THR A 217 24.32 -14.53 -1.07
N GLN A 218 25.54 -14.49 -1.63
CA GLN A 218 26.72 -14.11 -0.86
C GLN A 218 26.60 -12.66 -0.38
N TRP A 219 26.86 -12.46 0.91
CA TRP A 219 26.48 -11.28 1.71
C TRP A 219 27.05 -9.92 1.24
N ASN A 220 27.90 -9.90 0.22
CA ASN A 220 28.56 -8.70 -0.30
C ASN A 220 28.13 -8.31 -1.73
N GLU A 221 27.15 -8.98 -2.33
CA GLU A 221 26.63 -8.59 -3.64
C GLU A 221 25.56 -7.50 -3.53
N ASN A 222 25.78 -6.38 -4.23
CA ASN A 222 24.93 -5.18 -4.22
C ASN A 222 23.42 -5.47 -4.45
N PRO A 223 23.00 -6.38 -5.38
CA PRO A 223 21.58 -6.67 -5.59
C PRO A 223 20.90 -7.41 -4.42
N PHE A 224 21.60 -8.31 -3.73
CA PHE A 224 21.02 -9.05 -2.61
C PHE A 224 20.90 -8.20 -1.35
N ILE A 225 21.82 -7.28 -1.13
CA ILE A 225 21.72 -6.28 -0.05
C ILE A 225 20.45 -5.45 -0.22
N LYS A 226 20.18 -4.92 -1.43
CA LYS A 226 18.95 -4.19 -1.72
C LYS A 226 17.68 -5.01 -1.49
N LEU A 227 17.71 -6.31 -1.83
CA LEU A 227 16.61 -7.23 -1.56
C LEU A 227 16.38 -7.37 -0.05
N LYS A 228 17.45 -7.62 0.72
CA LYS A 228 17.39 -7.76 2.17
C LYS A 228 16.86 -6.51 2.86
N GLU A 229 17.20 -5.33 2.38
CA GLU A 229 16.67 -4.05 2.89
C GLU A 229 15.14 -3.96 2.76
N GLN A 230 14.51 -4.67 1.81
CA GLN A 230 13.05 -4.75 1.71
C GLN A 230 12.42 -5.64 2.79
N PHE A 231 13.19 -6.54 3.41
CA PHE A 231 12.70 -7.47 4.42
C PHE A 231 13.23 -7.17 5.83
N HIS A 232 14.17 -6.24 5.95
CA HIS A 232 14.77 -5.82 7.20
C HIS A 232 14.66 -4.30 7.36
N ILE A 233 13.46 -3.85 7.75
CA ILE A 233 13.08 -2.45 7.80
C ILE A 233 13.63 -1.81 9.07
N ASN A 234 14.28 -0.66 8.90
CA ASN A 234 14.70 0.22 10.00
C ASN A 234 13.90 1.52 9.97
N PHE A 235 13.53 2.03 11.14
CA PHE A 235 12.83 3.31 11.22
C PHE A 235 13.75 4.47 10.84
N ASN A 236 13.29 5.29 9.89
CA ASN A 236 13.92 6.54 9.54
C ASN A 236 13.74 7.56 10.69
N ARG A 237 14.84 8.17 11.10
CA ARG A 237 14.89 9.22 12.13
C ARG A 237 15.23 10.60 11.57
N SER A 238 15.41 10.70 10.25
CA SER A 238 15.68 11.95 9.56
C SER A 238 14.44 12.84 9.57
N PRO A 239 14.60 14.17 9.73
CA PRO A 239 13.52 15.12 9.48
C PRO A 239 13.25 15.33 7.97
N ALA A 240 14.11 14.81 7.08
CA ALA A 240 13.92 14.88 5.63
C ALA A 240 13.05 13.72 5.11
N ILE A 241 12.36 13.96 4.00
CA ILE A 241 11.46 13.03 3.33
C ILE A 241 12.29 12.06 2.47
N PHE A 242 12.22 10.77 2.80
CA PHE A 242 12.83 9.66 2.09
C PHE A 242 11.89 8.46 2.11
N ASP A 243 12.03 7.56 1.13
CA ASP A 243 11.34 6.28 1.14
C ASP A 243 11.67 5.48 2.41
N GLY A 244 10.66 4.77 2.92
CA GLY A 244 10.76 3.95 4.11
C GLY A 244 9.76 4.32 5.20
N VAL A 245 9.99 3.75 6.38
CA VAL A 245 9.07 3.80 7.52
C VAL A 245 9.63 4.70 8.60
N TYR A 246 8.80 5.59 9.13
CA TYR A 246 9.17 6.53 10.20
C TYR A 246 8.56 6.11 11.54
N ALA A 247 9.18 6.54 12.63
CA ALA A 247 8.78 6.15 13.98
C ALA A 247 7.35 6.59 14.36
N ASP A 248 6.82 7.65 13.75
CA ASP A 248 5.45 8.10 13.98
C ASP A 248 4.37 7.23 13.31
N GLY A 249 4.77 6.31 12.44
CA GLY A 249 3.85 5.47 11.67
C GLY A 249 3.75 5.88 10.20
N THR A 250 4.39 6.97 9.79
CA THR A 250 4.43 7.39 8.39
C THR A 250 5.20 6.35 7.56
N CYS A 251 4.62 5.91 6.45
CA CYS A 251 5.25 5.04 5.46
C CYS A 251 5.29 5.76 4.11
N ILE A 252 6.48 5.94 3.55
CA ILE A 252 6.72 6.71 2.33
C ILE A 252 7.27 5.79 1.25
N GLU A 253 6.67 5.85 0.07
CA GLU A 253 7.15 5.22 -1.15
C GLU A 253 7.20 6.25 -2.28
N HIS A 254 7.90 5.89 -3.37
CA HIS A 254 7.99 6.69 -4.58
C HIS A 254 8.40 8.15 -4.29
N LYS A 255 9.42 8.32 -3.43
CA LYS A 255 10.03 9.55 -2.92
C LYS A 255 9.24 10.27 -1.83
N ASN A 256 7.96 10.54 -2.04
CA ASN A 256 7.17 11.38 -1.12
C ASN A 256 5.67 11.05 -1.07
N VAL A 257 5.28 9.83 -1.47
CA VAL A 257 3.90 9.35 -1.41
C VAL A 257 3.68 8.58 -0.11
N VAL A 258 2.71 9.01 0.69
CA VAL A 258 2.34 8.32 1.93
C VAL A 258 1.46 7.12 1.58
N THR A 259 1.92 5.90 1.84
CA THR A 259 1.18 4.68 1.51
C THR A 259 1.60 3.49 2.36
N PHE A 260 0.64 2.63 2.69
CA PHE A 260 0.82 1.36 3.37
C PHE A 260 0.70 0.16 2.41
N SER A 261 0.55 0.42 1.09
CA SER A 261 0.53 -0.62 0.06
C SER A 261 1.76 -1.50 0.07
N TYR A 262 2.91 -0.96 0.49
CA TYR A 262 4.15 -1.71 0.66
C TYR A 262 3.96 -2.95 1.53
N PHE A 263 3.36 -2.78 2.71
CA PHE A 263 3.03 -3.90 3.59
C PHE A 263 1.99 -4.81 2.96
N ALA A 264 0.88 -4.28 2.47
CA ALA A 264 -0.16 -5.09 1.81
C ALA A 264 0.40 -6.00 0.70
N THR A 265 1.44 -5.55 0.01
CA THR A 265 2.12 -6.26 -1.08
C THR A 265 3.07 -7.34 -0.57
N LEU A 266 3.86 -7.07 0.47
CA LEU A 266 4.84 -8.03 1.01
C LEU A 266 4.16 -9.27 1.63
N ASP A 267 2.95 -9.11 2.14
CA ASP A 267 2.14 -10.19 2.72
C ASP A 267 1.83 -11.32 1.73
N GLY A 268 2.14 -12.55 2.12
CA GLY A 268 1.95 -13.74 1.32
C GLY A 268 3.21 -14.12 0.56
N PHE A 269 3.18 -14.10 -0.78
CA PHE A 269 4.17 -14.79 -1.60
C PHE A 269 5.59 -14.31 -1.30
N TYR A 270 5.82 -13.00 -1.26
CA TYR A 270 7.17 -12.46 -1.16
C TYR A 270 7.81 -12.73 0.22
N GLU A 271 7.13 -12.38 1.32
CA GLU A 271 7.68 -12.58 2.66
C GLU A 271 7.73 -14.06 3.06
N TYR A 272 6.71 -14.86 2.75
CA TYR A 272 6.69 -16.27 3.14
C TYR A 272 7.78 -17.06 2.41
N VAL A 273 7.98 -16.78 1.12
CA VAL A 273 9.02 -17.43 0.33
C VAL A 273 10.41 -16.93 0.72
N TYR A 274 10.59 -15.64 1.00
CA TYR A 274 11.86 -15.12 1.50
C TYR A 274 12.28 -15.81 2.81
N HIS A 275 11.34 -15.97 3.73
CA HIS A 275 11.56 -16.71 4.97
C HIS A 275 11.82 -18.20 4.71
N ALA A 276 11.06 -18.84 3.82
CA ALA A 276 11.24 -20.24 3.46
C ALA A 276 12.60 -20.52 2.79
N LEU A 277 13.16 -19.56 2.04
CA LEU A 277 14.52 -19.61 1.50
C LEU A 277 15.61 -19.53 2.60
N GLY A 278 15.22 -19.29 3.86
CA GLY A 278 16.10 -19.26 5.02
C GLY A 278 16.59 -17.88 5.43
N PHE A 279 15.99 -16.81 4.90
CA PHE A 279 16.41 -15.44 5.20
C PHE A 279 15.57 -14.81 6.32
N PRO A 280 16.18 -14.07 7.26
CA PRO A 280 15.46 -13.43 8.36
C PRO A 280 14.70 -12.18 7.88
N SER A 281 13.48 -11.97 8.37
CA SER A 281 12.69 -10.76 8.13
C SER A 281 12.11 -10.20 9.43
N ASN A 282 11.96 -8.88 9.51
CA ASN A 282 11.20 -8.20 10.56
C ASN A 282 9.94 -7.49 10.02
N VAL A 283 9.57 -7.70 8.74
CA VAL A 283 8.47 -6.98 8.07
C VAL A 283 7.16 -7.17 8.80
N ARG A 284 6.85 -8.40 9.26
CA ARG A 284 5.58 -8.67 9.95
C ARG A 284 5.44 -7.86 11.24
N ASP A 285 6.51 -7.76 12.04
CA ASP A 285 6.49 -7.01 13.30
C ASP A 285 6.32 -5.51 13.05
N ILE A 286 6.99 -4.99 12.01
CA ILE A 286 6.84 -3.60 11.58
C ILE A 286 5.44 -3.36 11.00
N ALA A 287 4.94 -4.24 10.14
CA ALA A 287 3.59 -4.18 9.59
C ALA A 287 2.54 -4.20 10.69
N CYS A 288 2.72 -5.01 11.75
CA CYS A 288 1.83 -5.01 12.90
C CYS A 288 1.80 -3.64 13.58
N GLN A 289 2.95 -3.01 13.80
CA GLN A 289 3.04 -1.67 14.38
C GLN A 289 2.44 -0.58 13.47
N MET A 290 2.58 -0.71 12.14
CA MET A 290 2.12 0.30 11.18
C MET A 290 0.64 0.15 10.84
N LEU A 291 0.22 -1.04 10.42
CA LEU A 291 -1.15 -1.30 9.99
C LEU A 291 -2.14 -1.23 11.16
N SER A 292 -1.74 -1.59 12.39
CA SER A 292 -2.63 -1.44 13.55
C SER A 292 -3.01 0.02 13.84
N LYS A 293 -2.17 0.99 13.45
CA LYS A 293 -2.47 2.42 13.56
C LYS A 293 -3.56 2.87 12.59
N VAL A 294 -3.57 2.34 11.37
CA VAL A 294 -4.52 2.78 10.33
C VAL A 294 -5.78 1.93 10.20
N LEU A 295 -5.75 0.69 10.67
CA LEU A 295 -6.88 -0.24 10.54
C LEU A 295 -7.80 -0.18 11.76
N HIS A 296 -9.06 -0.57 11.56
CA HIS A 296 -9.99 -0.92 12.63
C HIS A 296 -10.16 -2.45 12.68
N PRO A 297 -10.43 -3.04 13.86
CA PRO A 297 -10.66 -4.49 13.96
C PRO A 297 -11.99 -4.91 13.32
N ASP A 298 -13.07 -4.17 13.58
CA ASP A 298 -14.43 -4.55 13.20
C ASP A 298 -14.99 -3.75 12.00
N ILE A 299 -14.24 -2.77 11.48
CA ILE A 299 -14.66 -1.91 10.36
C ILE A 299 -13.72 -2.23 9.20
N PRO A 300 -14.21 -2.77 8.07
CA PRO A 300 -13.37 -3.25 6.98
C PRO A 300 -12.95 -2.13 6.02
N TRP A 301 -13.22 -0.86 6.32
CA TRP A 301 -12.92 0.26 5.45
C TRP A 301 -11.49 0.76 5.67
N LEU A 302 -10.80 1.07 4.58
CA LEU A 302 -9.44 1.57 4.55
C LEU A 302 -9.46 3.10 4.43
N PRO A 303 -8.49 3.79 5.04
CA PRO A 303 -8.19 5.18 4.71
C PRO A 303 -7.94 5.37 3.21
N PHE A 304 -8.77 6.20 2.57
CA PHE A 304 -8.68 6.44 1.14
C PHE A 304 -7.36 7.16 0.79
N GLY A 305 -6.69 6.70 -0.28
CA GLY A 305 -5.41 7.25 -0.72
C GLY A 305 -4.18 6.83 0.10
N LEU A 306 -4.32 5.92 1.07
CA LEU A 306 -3.20 5.33 1.81
C LEU A 306 -2.89 3.88 1.41
N PHE A 307 -3.65 3.29 0.47
CA PHE A 307 -3.50 1.91 0.02
C PHE A 307 -3.46 1.81 -1.52
N GLY A 308 -2.72 2.72 -2.14
CA GLY A 308 -2.42 2.70 -3.58
C GLY A 308 -3.28 3.68 -4.38
N ARG A 309 -3.13 3.63 -5.71
CA ARG A 309 -3.74 4.58 -6.66
C ARG A 309 -5.13 4.16 -7.17
N THR A 310 -5.75 3.20 -6.51
CA THR A 310 -7.06 2.66 -6.92
C THR A 310 -8.18 3.25 -6.07
N GLY A 311 -9.41 3.16 -6.56
CA GLY A 311 -10.61 3.50 -5.80
C GLY A 311 -10.92 2.52 -4.65
N ASN A 312 -10.12 1.46 -4.46
CA ASN A 312 -10.40 0.43 -3.46
C ASN A 312 -10.29 1.02 -2.05
N ARG A 313 -11.38 0.91 -1.30
CA ARG A 313 -11.46 1.30 0.11
C ARG A 313 -11.90 0.17 1.02
N ARG A 314 -12.20 -1.02 0.49
CA ARG A 314 -12.51 -2.19 1.32
C ARG A 314 -11.26 -3.06 1.55
N ARG A 315 -11.01 -3.40 2.81
CA ARG A 315 -10.04 -4.42 3.22
C ARG A 315 -10.62 -5.81 2.94
N ILE A 316 -10.45 -6.27 1.70
CA ILE A 316 -10.89 -7.61 1.28
C ILE A 316 -9.95 -8.69 1.87
N LYS A 317 -8.65 -8.40 1.98
CA LYS A 317 -7.63 -9.30 2.53
C LYS A 317 -7.23 -8.91 3.95
N GLN A 318 -7.17 -9.87 4.87
CA GLN A 318 -6.57 -9.67 6.19
C GLN A 318 -5.04 -9.87 6.12
N TRP A 319 -4.29 -8.80 5.84
CA TRP A 319 -2.83 -8.88 5.73
C TRP A 319 -2.19 -9.33 7.06
N TRP A 320 -1.48 -10.46 7.05
CA TRP A 320 -0.92 -11.13 8.24
C TRP A 320 -1.89 -11.32 9.43
N ASN A 321 -3.21 -11.32 9.18
CA ASN A 321 -4.25 -11.27 10.21
C ASN A 321 -4.09 -10.09 11.20
N ILE A 322 -3.52 -8.97 10.75
CA ILE A 322 -3.34 -7.78 11.58
C ILE A 322 -4.65 -7.00 11.67
N THR A 323 -5.06 -6.70 12.90
CA THR A 323 -6.16 -5.79 13.22
C THR A 323 -5.66 -4.58 13.99
N GLY A 324 -6.34 -3.44 13.89
CA GLY A 324 -6.01 -2.28 14.71
C GLY A 324 -6.71 -2.27 16.06
N SER A 325 -6.51 -1.17 16.80
CA SER A 325 -7.23 -0.86 18.04
C SER A 325 -8.71 -0.54 17.80
N LYS A 326 -9.57 -0.87 18.78
CA LYS A 326 -11.01 -0.52 18.75
C LYS A 326 -11.27 0.95 19.06
N GLU A 327 -10.36 1.60 19.76
CA GLU A 327 -10.53 2.97 20.20
C GLU A 327 -9.19 3.70 20.23
N GLY A 328 -9.26 5.02 20.09
CA GLY A 328 -8.13 5.91 20.26
C GLY A 328 -7.84 6.76 19.03
N ILE A 329 -6.77 7.54 19.19
CA ILE A 329 -6.32 8.52 18.19
C ILE A 329 -4.87 8.22 17.86
N GLU A 330 -4.62 7.84 16.63
CA GLU A 330 -3.30 7.55 16.09
C GLU A 330 -2.83 8.74 15.27
N LEU A 331 -1.70 9.35 15.66
CA LEU A 331 -1.12 10.49 14.97
C LEU A 331 0.15 10.10 14.22
N MET A 332 0.23 10.55 12.96
CA MET A 332 1.41 10.49 12.08
C MET A 332 1.70 11.92 11.61
N PRO A 333 2.14 12.80 12.53
CA PRO A 333 2.22 14.23 12.25
C PRO A 333 3.24 14.59 11.16
N PHE A 334 4.24 13.74 10.90
CA PHE A 334 5.22 13.97 9.84
C PHE A 334 4.57 14.04 8.45
N ALA A 335 3.66 13.12 8.17
CA ALA A 335 2.85 13.10 6.95
C ALA A 335 1.51 13.86 7.06
N GLY A 336 1.17 14.41 8.24
CA GLY A 336 -0.12 15.04 8.46
C GLY A 336 -1.30 14.06 8.43
N VAL A 337 -1.10 12.81 8.84
CA VAL A 337 -2.16 11.79 8.89
C VAL A 337 -2.61 11.57 10.33
N ALA A 338 -3.91 11.40 10.54
CA ALA A 338 -4.45 10.95 11.80
C ALA A 338 -5.66 10.03 11.61
N VAL A 339 -5.81 9.06 12.53
CA VAL A 339 -6.93 8.12 12.53
C VAL A 339 -7.61 8.17 13.89
N PHE A 340 -8.92 8.39 13.88
CA PHE A 340 -9.77 8.39 15.07
C PHE A 340 -10.68 7.16 15.02
N LYS A 341 -10.70 6.39 16.10
CA LYS A 341 -11.41 5.12 16.20
C LYS A 341 -12.28 5.12 17.45
N THR A 342 -13.48 4.58 17.29
CA THR A 342 -14.38 4.18 18.38
C THR A 342 -14.91 2.78 18.08
N PRO A 343 -15.53 2.09 19.06
CA PRO A 343 -16.16 0.80 18.80
C PRO A 343 -17.16 0.80 17.63
N GLU A 344 -17.78 1.95 17.34
CA GLU A 344 -18.86 2.08 16.35
C GLU A 344 -18.46 2.84 15.09
N SER A 345 -17.31 3.53 15.09
CA SER A 345 -16.93 4.41 13.99
C SER A 345 -15.43 4.57 13.78
N MET A 346 -15.04 4.91 12.56
CA MET A 346 -13.68 5.29 12.19
C MET A 346 -13.70 6.49 11.25
N ILE A 347 -12.81 7.45 11.47
CA ILE A 347 -12.51 8.51 10.51
C ILE A 347 -10.99 8.65 10.36
N THR A 348 -10.56 8.91 9.13
CA THR A 348 -9.17 9.23 8.83
C THR A 348 -9.11 10.62 8.23
N VAL A 349 -8.13 11.40 8.67
CA VAL A 349 -7.82 12.69 8.10
C VAL A 349 -6.40 12.66 7.55
N ARG A 350 -6.23 13.30 6.39
CA ARG A 350 -4.95 13.65 5.82
C ARG A 350 -4.96 15.16 5.57
N VAL A 351 -4.07 15.87 6.25
CA VAL A 351 -3.77 17.27 5.94
C VAL A 351 -2.54 17.33 5.07
N GLN A 352 -2.44 18.37 4.24
CA GLN A 352 -1.30 18.51 3.35
C GLN A 352 -0.06 18.98 4.12
N GLN A 353 1.09 18.36 3.86
CA GLN A 353 2.39 18.80 4.37
C GLN A 353 3.30 19.26 3.22
N PRO A 354 4.20 20.24 3.43
CA PRO A 354 5.16 20.64 2.40
C PRO A 354 6.05 19.47 1.97
N GLY A 355 6.26 19.32 0.66
CA GLY A 355 7.11 18.29 0.07
C GLY A 355 6.52 16.89 0.04
N PHE A 356 5.30 16.67 0.55
CA PHE A 356 4.57 15.42 0.37
C PHE A 356 3.66 15.49 -0.85
N ALA A 357 3.52 14.37 -1.55
CA ALA A 357 2.58 14.24 -2.66
C ALA A 357 1.16 14.59 -2.20
N ALA A 358 0.49 15.46 -2.93
CA ALA A 358 -0.95 15.67 -2.85
C ALA A 358 -1.69 14.50 -3.50
N TYR A 359 -1.16 14.00 -4.63
CA TYR A 359 -1.69 12.86 -5.38
C TYR A 359 -0.61 12.12 -6.17
N GLU A 360 -0.76 10.81 -6.32
CA GLU A 360 0.00 10.01 -7.30
C GLU A 360 -0.97 9.37 -8.30
N THR A 361 -0.66 9.48 -9.59
CA THR A 361 -1.47 8.93 -10.70
C THR A 361 -0.66 7.99 -11.57
N ASP A 362 -1.36 7.21 -12.40
CA ASP A 362 -0.81 6.46 -13.51
C ASP A 362 -1.76 6.51 -14.73
N LYS A 363 -1.45 5.71 -15.76
CA LYS A 363 -2.25 5.65 -17.00
C LYS A 363 -3.68 5.12 -16.77
N THR A 364 -3.94 4.43 -15.66
CA THR A 364 -5.25 3.87 -15.33
C THR A 364 -6.05 4.87 -14.50
N ALA A 365 -5.47 5.39 -13.42
CA ALA A 365 -6.18 6.29 -12.49
C ALA A 365 -6.44 7.68 -13.07
N LYS A 366 -5.57 8.20 -13.95
CA LYS A 366 -5.76 9.45 -14.73
C LYS A 366 -6.26 10.69 -13.94
N GLY A 367 -5.98 10.82 -12.64
CA GLY A 367 -6.48 11.96 -11.83
C GLY A 367 -7.81 11.74 -11.11
N GLU A 368 -8.49 10.62 -11.33
CA GLU A 368 -9.85 10.36 -10.85
C GLU A 368 -10.01 10.50 -9.33
N PHE A 369 -8.96 10.12 -8.57
CA PHE A 369 -9.01 10.06 -7.11
C PHE A 369 -8.34 11.25 -6.42
N ALA A 370 -7.85 12.23 -7.17
CA ALA A 370 -6.96 13.29 -6.66
C ALA A 370 -7.59 14.12 -5.53
N LEU A 371 -8.84 14.52 -5.69
CA LEU A 371 -9.56 15.29 -4.66
C LEU A 371 -9.84 14.44 -3.41
N GLY A 372 -10.21 13.18 -3.59
CA GLY A 372 -10.50 12.27 -2.48
C GLY A 372 -9.31 12.05 -1.54
N TRP A 373 -8.07 12.02 -2.07
CA TRP A 373 -6.86 11.80 -1.28
C TRP A 373 -6.62 12.86 -0.20
N ILE A 374 -7.02 14.11 -0.45
CA ILE A 374 -6.78 15.24 0.45
C ILE A 374 -8.06 15.63 1.20
N GLN A 375 -9.21 15.50 0.56
CA GLN A 375 -10.45 16.16 0.98
C GLN A 375 -11.50 15.23 1.57
N LEU A 376 -11.43 13.92 1.35
CA LEU A 376 -12.46 13.01 1.85
C LEU A 376 -12.53 13.09 3.39
N ARG A 377 -13.73 13.34 3.93
CA ARG A 377 -14.01 13.40 5.38
C ARG A 377 -15.11 12.42 5.75
N ARG A 378 -14.97 11.15 5.36
CA ARG A 378 -15.98 10.13 5.66
C ARG A 378 -15.82 9.57 7.08
N ILE A 379 -16.94 9.50 7.80
CA ILE A 379 -17.08 8.68 9.01
C ILE A 379 -17.61 7.31 8.57
N TYR A 380 -16.79 6.27 8.73
CA TYR A 380 -17.20 4.89 8.52
C TYR A 380 -17.90 4.36 9.76
N ILE A 381 -19.10 3.83 9.61
CA ILE A 381 -19.92 3.29 10.70
C ILE A 381 -19.90 1.76 10.64
N LYS A 382 -19.82 1.12 11.81
CA LYS A 382 -19.85 -0.34 11.94
C LYS A 382 -21.14 -0.92 11.35
N GLY A 383 -21.00 -1.96 10.54
CA GLY A 383 -22.12 -2.65 9.90
C GLY A 383 -22.73 -1.96 8.68
N VAL A 384 -22.24 -0.78 8.28
CA VAL A 384 -22.68 -0.09 7.07
C VAL A 384 -21.81 -0.50 5.88
N ASP A 385 -22.47 -0.85 4.78
CA ASP A 385 -21.80 -1.12 3.51
C ASP A 385 -21.70 0.17 2.68
N TYR A 386 -20.52 0.44 2.13
CA TYR A 386 -20.25 1.63 1.33
C TYR A 386 -19.81 1.17 -0.08
N PRO A 387 -20.12 1.94 -1.15
CA PRO A 387 -19.69 1.59 -2.50
C PRO A 387 -18.18 1.32 -2.59
N ASP A 388 -17.80 0.25 -3.27
CA ASP A 388 -16.40 -0.14 -3.51
C ASP A 388 -16.33 -0.81 -4.90
N PRO A 389 -15.45 -0.37 -5.81
CA PRO A 389 -14.49 0.73 -5.67
C PRO A 389 -15.14 2.12 -5.67
N LEU A 390 -14.42 3.11 -5.13
CA LEU A 390 -14.81 4.52 -5.09
C LEU A 390 -14.37 5.29 -6.34
N GLU A 391 -14.95 4.93 -7.49
CA GLU A 391 -14.80 5.62 -8.78
C GLU A 391 -15.45 7.02 -8.76
N TRP A 392 -15.04 7.93 -9.65
CA TRP A 392 -15.50 9.32 -9.75
C TRP A 392 -17.01 9.47 -9.78
N LYS A 393 -17.70 8.54 -10.45
CA LYS A 393 -19.17 8.50 -10.52
C LYS A 393 -19.83 8.47 -9.14
N VAL A 394 -19.15 7.92 -8.13
CA VAL A 394 -19.56 7.90 -6.72
C VAL A 394 -18.75 8.89 -5.89
N LEU A 395 -17.42 8.96 -6.08
CA LEU A 395 -16.50 9.78 -5.30
C LEU A 395 -16.92 11.24 -5.27
N LYS A 396 -17.39 11.79 -6.39
CA LYS A 396 -17.78 13.21 -6.49
C LYS A 396 -18.95 13.61 -5.59
N ASP A 397 -19.66 12.63 -5.02
CA ASP A 397 -20.80 12.82 -4.12
C ASP A 397 -20.47 12.40 -2.67
N GLU A 398 -19.19 12.18 -2.38
CA GLU A 398 -18.70 11.84 -1.04
C GLU A 398 -18.48 13.09 -0.16
N PRO A 399 -18.73 13.00 1.16
CA PRO A 399 -18.65 14.14 2.07
C PRO A 399 -17.22 14.68 2.23
N GLY A 400 -17.10 16.00 2.24
CA GLY A 400 -15.86 16.75 2.43
C GLY A 400 -15.19 17.19 1.12
N LEU A 401 -15.64 16.67 -0.03
CA LEU A 401 -15.02 17.01 -1.32
C LEU A 401 -15.48 18.38 -1.82
N ILE A 402 -14.54 19.09 -2.46
CA ILE A 402 -14.78 20.30 -3.24
C ILE A 402 -14.62 19.92 -4.70
N VAL A 403 -15.72 19.81 -5.43
CA VAL A 403 -15.72 19.31 -6.82
C VAL A 403 -16.18 20.38 -7.80
N PRO A 404 -15.77 20.31 -9.08
CA PRO A 404 -16.33 21.15 -10.12
C PRO A 404 -17.86 21.00 -10.22
N ALA A 405 -18.57 22.11 -10.43
CA ALA A 405 -20.03 22.13 -10.46
C ALA A 405 -20.59 21.31 -11.65
N ASP A 406 -19.85 21.22 -12.75
CA ASP A 406 -20.16 20.37 -13.91
C ASP A 406 -19.96 18.86 -13.64
N GLY A 407 -19.39 18.50 -12.48
CA GLY A 407 -19.15 17.14 -12.05
C GLY A 407 -18.05 16.42 -12.83
N GLN A 408 -17.17 17.12 -13.54
CA GLN A 408 -16.03 16.55 -14.25
C GLN A 408 -14.74 16.78 -13.46
N PHE A 409 -13.88 15.77 -13.35
CA PHE A 409 -12.53 15.94 -12.78
C PHE A 409 -11.54 16.32 -13.89
N LEU A 410 -10.43 16.97 -13.51
CA LEU A 410 -9.35 17.25 -14.46
C LEU A 410 -8.47 16.00 -14.64
N PRO A 411 -8.28 15.51 -15.88
CA PRO A 411 -7.36 14.40 -16.11
C PRO A 411 -5.93 14.77 -15.72
N LEU A 412 -5.34 13.97 -14.82
CA LEU A 412 -3.95 14.08 -14.42
C LEU A 412 -3.20 12.88 -15.00
N VAL A 413 -2.38 13.13 -16.03
CA VAL A 413 -1.59 12.11 -16.70
C VAL A 413 -0.14 12.55 -16.84
N GLY A 414 0.76 11.58 -16.72
CA GLY A 414 2.17 11.77 -17.00
C GLY A 414 2.51 11.80 -18.48
N GLY A 415 3.79 12.06 -18.78
CA GLY A 415 4.32 11.90 -20.13
C GLY A 415 4.31 10.43 -20.58
N LYS A 416 4.43 10.19 -21.90
CA LYS A 416 4.36 8.83 -22.50
C LYS A 416 5.22 7.76 -21.83
N ASN A 417 6.33 8.14 -21.20
CA ASN A 417 7.35 7.23 -20.66
C ASN A 417 7.34 7.09 -19.11
N SER A 418 6.48 7.82 -18.39
CA SER A 418 6.39 7.69 -16.93
C SER A 418 5.29 6.70 -16.54
N THR A 419 5.63 5.68 -15.75
CA THR A 419 4.64 4.73 -15.21
C THR A 419 3.77 5.36 -14.13
N THR A 420 4.31 6.31 -13.35
CA THR A 420 3.61 7.03 -12.28
C THR A 420 4.04 8.49 -12.28
N VAL A 421 3.14 9.39 -11.88
CA VAL A 421 3.41 10.83 -11.73
C VAL A 421 2.83 11.33 -10.43
N ILE A 422 3.62 12.20 -9.78
CA ILE A 422 3.30 12.79 -8.48
C ILE A 422 2.96 14.25 -8.69
N TYR A 423 1.90 14.70 -8.02
CA TYR A 423 1.48 16.09 -7.96
C TYR A 423 1.51 16.56 -6.52
N GLU A 424 1.95 17.79 -6.30
CA GLU A 424 2.03 18.44 -4.99
C GLU A 424 1.11 19.65 -4.94
N CYS A 425 0.74 20.07 -3.74
CA CYS A 425 0.12 21.38 -3.53
C CYS A 425 1.18 22.49 -3.60
N GLU A 426 0.75 23.72 -3.88
CA GLU A 426 1.64 24.88 -3.92
C GLU A 426 2.38 25.05 -2.58
N PRO A 427 3.72 24.93 -2.52
CA PRO A 427 4.45 24.83 -1.25
C PRO A 427 4.20 26.02 -0.30
N ASN A 428 4.08 27.22 -0.86
CA ASN A 428 3.87 28.45 -0.08
C ASN A 428 2.43 28.59 0.46
N SER A 429 1.48 27.81 -0.06
CA SER A 429 0.08 27.81 0.39
C SER A 429 -0.16 26.94 1.63
N ILE A 430 0.75 26.02 1.95
CA ILE A 430 0.50 24.97 2.94
C ILE A 430 0.71 25.49 4.37
N ASN A 431 -0.26 25.35 5.27
CA ASN A 431 -0.12 25.64 6.71
C ASN A 431 -0.99 24.69 7.54
N SER A 432 -0.44 23.53 7.85
CA SER A 432 -1.24 22.40 8.33
C SER A 432 -0.62 21.68 9.52
N PHE A 433 -1.49 21.12 10.35
CA PHE A 433 -1.12 20.27 11.46
C PHE A 433 -2.28 19.34 11.84
N VAL A 434 -1.92 18.22 12.46
CA VAL A 434 -2.84 17.33 13.19
C VAL A 434 -2.39 17.28 14.65
N GLY A 435 -3.33 17.16 15.57
CA GLY A 435 -3.03 17.06 16.99
C GLY A 435 -4.17 16.44 17.77
N ARG A 436 -3.92 16.10 19.03
CA ARG A 436 -4.95 15.52 19.91
C ARG A 436 -4.88 16.06 21.31
N LEU A 437 -6.00 15.97 22.03
CA LEU A 437 -6.05 16.06 23.48
C LEU A 437 -5.95 14.64 24.09
N GLU A 438 -5.79 14.54 25.42
CA GLU A 438 -5.30 13.34 26.10
C GLU A 438 -6.04 12.01 25.78
N SER A 439 -7.30 12.00 25.33
CA SER A 439 -7.91 10.78 24.75
C SER A 439 -9.11 10.94 23.82
N GLU A 440 -9.92 12.00 23.94
CA GLU A 440 -11.26 12.01 23.29
C GLU A 440 -11.39 12.90 22.06
N LEU A 441 -10.35 13.65 21.71
CA LEU A 441 -10.47 14.73 20.75
C LEU A 441 -9.27 14.79 19.80
N LEU A 442 -9.53 14.54 18.52
CA LEU A 442 -8.63 14.81 17.41
C LEU A 442 -8.97 16.21 16.86
N PHE A 443 -7.96 17.01 16.55
CA PHE A 443 -8.14 18.28 15.87
C PHE A 443 -7.12 18.45 14.75
N TRP A 444 -7.47 19.24 13.76
CA TRP A 444 -6.54 19.61 12.71
C TRP A 444 -6.83 20.98 12.13
N LYS A 445 -5.83 21.49 11.44
CA LYS A 445 -5.94 22.61 10.52
C LYS A 445 -5.26 22.22 9.22
N ASN A 446 -5.87 22.58 8.10
CA ASN A 446 -5.35 22.34 6.77
C ASN A 446 -5.52 23.61 5.93
N GLU A 447 -4.43 24.21 5.48
CA GLU A 447 -4.44 25.27 4.47
C GLU A 447 -3.68 24.75 3.27
N TYR A 448 -4.23 24.84 2.05
CA TYR A 448 -3.54 24.42 0.82
C TYR A 448 -4.18 25.03 -0.43
N ASN A 449 -3.44 24.99 -1.54
CA ASN A 449 -3.91 25.25 -2.90
C ASN A 449 -3.43 24.11 -3.82
N PHE A 450 -4.37 23.32 -4.32
CA PHE A 450 -4.08 22.18 -5.22
C PHE A 450 -4.46 22.51 -6.67
N ARG A 451 -3.71 23.43 -7.27
CA ARG A 451 -4.02 23.99 -8.60
C ARG A 451 -4.23 22.93 -9.68
N HIS A 452 -3.44 21.85 -9.61
CA HIS A 452 -3.52 20.75 -10.56
C HIS A 452 -4.90 20.09 -10.60
N ALA A 453 -5.65 20.02 -9.49
CA ALA A 453 -6.97 19.40 -9.49
C ALA A 453 -8.08 20.29 -10.09
N TYR A 454 -7.85 21.61 -10.16
CA TYR A 454 -8.87 22.59 -10.56
C TYR A 454 -8.57 23.34 -11.86
N ASP A 455 -7.35 23.21 -12.41
CA ASP A 455 -6.85 24.03 -13.53
C ASP A 455 -6.87 25.53 -13.20
N GLY A 456 -6.53 25.86 -11.96
CA GLY A 456 -6.59 27.23 -11.44
C GLY A 456 -6.47 27.28 -9.92
N ASP A 457 -6.47 28.48 -9.35
CA ASP A 457 -6.26 28.65 -7.92
C ASP A 457 -7.52 28.35 -7.11
N CYS A 458 -7.43 27.44 -6.14
CA CYS A 458 -8.49 27.22 -5.14
C CYS A 458 -7.82 27.09 -3.78
N PHE A 459 -7.90 28.16 -2.98
CA PHE A 459 -7.34 28.17 -1.64
C PHE A 459 -8.37 27.62 -0.67
N VAL A 460 -8.01 26.52 -0.01
CA VAL A 460 -8.87 25.85 0.96
C VAL A 460 -8.24 26.00 2.33
N LYS A 461 -9.03 26.52 3.27
CA LYS A 461 -8.73 26.54 4.68
C LYS A 461 -9.81 25.74 5.41
N GLU A 462 -9.37 24.71 6.10
CA GLU A 462 -10.20 23.83 6.92
C GLU A 462 -9.63 23.81 8.34
N ALA A 463 -10.49 23.84 9.35
CA ALA A 463 -10.12 23.47 10.69
C ALA A 463 -11.25 22.67 11.32
N ALA A 464 -10.93 21.61 12.06
CA ALA A 464 -11.94 20.70 12.54
C ALA A 464 -11.56 20.01 13.83
N VAL A 465 -12.59 19.45 14.45
CA VAL A 465 -12.54 18.62 15.66
C VAL A 465 -13.34 17.35 15.42
N VAL A 466 -12.78 16.21 15.84
CA VAL A 466 -13.45 14.92 15.90
C VAL A 466 -13.48 14.44 17.33
N THR A 467 -14.65 13.99 17.75
CA THR A 467 -14.87 13.28 19.02
C THR A 467 -15.60 11.97 18.74
N SER A 468 -15.90 11.20 19.80
CA SER A 468 -16.75 10.01 19.70
C SER A 468 -18.15 10.29 19.15
N HIS A 469 -18.60 11.56 19.18
CA HIS A 469 -19.90 11.97 18.67
C HIS A 469 -19.89 12.30 17.17
N GLY A 470 -18.73 12.49 16.55
CA GLY A 470 -18.61 12.81 15.13
C GLY A 470 -17.66 13.97 14.84
N LEU A 471 -17.90 14.64 13.72
CA LEU A 471 -17.08 15.70 13.15
C LEU A 471 -17.79 17.05 13.21
N GLU A 472 -17.06 18.09 13.61
CA GLU A 472 -17.40 19.48 13.37
C GLU A 472 -16.22 20.20 12.71
N ALA A 473 -16.48 20.93 11.64
CA ALA A 473 -15.46 21.58 10.84
C ALA A 473 -15.89 22.99 10.42
N TYR A 474 -14.92 23.90 10.38
CA TYR A 474 -15.02 25.22 9.76
C TYR A 474 -14.27 25.20 8.43
N TYR A 475 -14.89 25.76 7.40
CA TYR A 475 -14.33 25.93 6.06
C TYR A 475 -14.27 27.40 5.67
N GLU A 476 -13.19 27.78 4.98
CA GLU A 476 -13.04 28.99 4.19
C GLU A 476 -12.43 28.61 2.85
N ILE A 477 -13.21 28.77 1.78
CA ILE A 477 -12.83 28.35 0.42
C ILE A 477 -12.86 29.58 -0.48
N GLU A 478 -11.69 29.96 -0.98
CA GLU A 478 -11.51 31.05 -1.95
C GLU A 478 -11.32 30.44 -3.34
N ASN A 479 -12.35 30.57 -4.18
CA ASN A 479 -12.36 29.97 -5.51
C ASN A 479 -11.89 30.98 -6.57
N LYS A 480 -10.69 30.78 -7.09
CA LYS A 480 -10.08 31.54 -8.20
C LYS A 480 -9.77 30.63 -9.39
N SER A 481 -10.47 29.50 -9.50
CA SER A 481 -10.19 28.47 -10.52
C SER A 481 -10.75 28.83 -11.91
N GLY A 482 -11.57 29.88 -12.00
CA GLY A 482 -12.29 30.22 -13.23
C GLY A 482 -13.53 29.37 -13.48
N LYS A 483 -13.86 28.43 -12.57
CA LYS A 483 -15.04 27.56 -12.64
C LYS A 483 -15.81 27.59 -11.33
N ASN A 484 -17.12 27.37 -11.40
CA ASN A 484 -17.92 27.19 -10.19
C ASN A 484 -17.58 25.83 -9.56
N LEU A 485 -17.45 25.82 -8.24
CA LEU A 485 -17.21 24.61 -7.45
C LEU A 485 -18.41 24.36 -6.54
N LYS A 486 -18.50 23.16 -5.98
CA LYS A 486 -19.45 22.81 -4.94
C LYS A 486 -18.77 21.99 -3.85
N PHE A 487 -19.09 22.28 -2.60
CA PHE A 487 -18.67 21.48 -1.45
C PHE A 487 -19.76 20.46 -1.12
N ILE A 488 -19.40 19.19 -1.05
CA ILE A 488 -20.33 18.11 -0.73
C ILE A 488 -20.35 17.89 0.78
N TRP A 489 -21.48 18.17 1.42
CA TRP A 489 -21.58 18.14 2.88
C TRP A 489 -22.34 16.92 3.40
N LYS A 490 -23.22 16.32 2.61
CA LYS A 490 -24.12 15.27 3.09
C LYS A 490 -23.52 13.87 2.94
N ASP A 491 -23.73 13.01 3.93
CA ASP A 491 -23.53 11.57 3.81
C ASP A 491 -24.83 10.93 3.33
N ASN A 492 -24.80 10.31 2.14
CA ASN A 492 -25.96 9.64 1.56
C ASN A 492 -26.10 8.17 1.98
N ASN A 493 -25.08 7.60 2.64
CA ASN A 493 -25.04 6.17 2.95
C ASN A 493 -25.50 5.86 4.36
N TYR A 494 -25.44 6.85 5.26
CA TYR A 494 -25.84 6.71 6.66
C TYR A 494 -26.60 7.92 7.16
N LYS A 495 -27.68 7.68 7.90
CA LYS A 495 -28.47 8.75 8.53
C LYS A 495 -27.83 9.16 9.86
N LEU A 496 -27.01 10.20 9.80
CA LEU A 496 -26.43 10.85 10.98
C LEU A 496 -27.51 11.54 11.83
N ALA A 497 -27.27 11.65 13.13
CA ALA A 497 -28.16 12.34 14.07
C ALA A 497 -28.20 13.85 13.80
N VAL A 498 -27.05 14.43 13.45
CA VAL A 498 -26.94 15.80 12.92
C VAL A 498 -26.09 15.75 11.66
N ASN A 499 -26.60 16.31 10.58
CA ASN A 499 -25.85 16.54 9.36
C ASN A 499 -26.31 17.88 8.78
N ASP A 500 -25.51 18.93 8.96
CA ASP A 500 -25.88 20.28 8.57
C ASP A 500 -24.70 21.17 8.23
N VAL A 501 -25.01 22.29 7.57
CA VAL A 501 -24.08 23.36 7.22
C VAL A 501 -24.67 24.71 7.62
N SER A 502 -23.82 25.65 8.02
CA SER A 502 -24.26 26.96 8.55
C SER A 502 -24.50 28.03 7.47
N VAL A 503 -24.77 27.62 6.23
CA VAL A 503 -25.01 28.49 5.06
C VAL A 503 -26.08 27.87 4.17
N ASP A 504 -26.66 28.67 3.28
CA ASP A 504 -27.59 28.17 2.28
C ASP A 504 -26.92 27.12 1.37
N TYR A 505 -27.68 26.08 1.04
CA TYR A 505 -27.21 24.94 0.27
C TYR A 505 -28.28 24.48 -0.73
N GLU A 506 -27.82 23.81 -1.79
CA GLU A 506 -28.66 23.21 -2.81
C GLU A 506 -28.49 21.69 -2.77
N GLY A 507 -29.58 20.99 -2.41
CA GLY A 507 -29.59 19.54 -2.26
C GLY A 507 -28.55 19.08 -1.23
N ASN A 508 -27.49 18.42 -1.71
CA ASN A 508 -26.43 17.85 -0.89
C ASN A 508 -25.12 18.67 -0.91
N SER A 509 -25.17 19.90 -1.45
CA SER A 509 -23.96 20.69 -1.68
C SER A 509 -24.10 22.18 -1.39
N VAL A 510 -22.99 22.81 -0.99
CA VAL A 510 -22.84 24.26 -0.87
C VAL A 510 -22.19 24.78 -2.16
N SER A 511 -22.82 25.75 -2.83
CA SER A 511 -22.28 26.36 -4.05
C SER A 511 -21.14 27.34 -3.74
N ILE A 512 -20.07 27.27 -4.51
CA ILE A 512 -18.86 28.11 -4.39
C ILE A 512 -18.58 28.74 -5.75
N PRO A 513 -19.21 29.90 -6.06
CA PRO A 513 -19.00 30.58 -7.32
C PRO A 513 -17.55 31.00 -7.54
N THR A 514 -17.13 31.07 -8.80
CA THR A 514 -15.80 31.60 -9.14
C THR A 514 -15.68 33.07 -8.73
N GLY A 515 -14.53 33.45 -8.18
CA GLY A 515 -14.26 34.80 -7.66
C GLY A 515 -14.79 35.06 -6.26
N GLU A 516 -15.51 34.12 -5.64
CA GLU A 516 -16.05 34.26 -4.29
C GLU A 516 -15.24 33.52 -3.23
N THR A 517 -15.35 34.00 -1.99
CA THR A 517 -14.93 33.27 -0.79
C THR A 517 -16.16 32.82 -0.01
N LYS A 518 -16.31 31.51 0.22
CA LYS A 518 -17.37 30.95 1.06
C LYS A 518 -16.80 30.53 2.42
N LYS A 519 -17.52 30.87 3.49
CA LYS A 519 -17.18 30.53 4.88
C LYS A 519 -18.38 29.88 5.55
N PHE A 520 -18.18 28.72 6.16
CA PHE A 520 -19.27 27.99 6.82
C PHE A 520 -18.75 26.97 7.83
N ASN A 521 -19.62 26.58 8.75
CA ASN A 521 -19.43 25.40 9.58
C ASN A 521 -20.19 24.22 8.99
N TRP A 522 -19.65 23.02 9.18
CA TRP A 522 -20.21 21.76 8.74
C TRP A 522 -20.14 20.76 9.88
N ARG A 523 -21.23 20.04 10.13
CA ARG A 523 -21.33 19.03 11.19
C ARG A 523 -21.81 17.71 10.63
N MET A 524 -21.16 16.64 11.08
CA MET A 524 -21.58 15.26 10.87
C MET A 524 -21.50 14.51 12.21
N LEU A 525 -22.61 14.45 12.94
CA LEU A 525 -22.68 13.87 14.27
C LEU A 525 -23.46 12.55 14.26
N ILE A 526 -22.85 11.50 14.81
CA ILE A 526 -23.42 10.17 15.03
C ILE A 526 -24.46 10.23 16.16
N SER A 527 -24.26 11.09 17.15
CA SER A 527 -25.20 11.31 18.26
C SER A 527 -25.32 12.78 18.61
N THR A 528 -26.49 13.18 19.15
CA THR A 528 -26.74 14.53 19.63
C THR A 528 -26.03 14.78 20.96
N GLY A 529 -25.65 16.04 21.25
CA GLY A 529 -25.26 16.46 22.60
C GLY A 529 -23.87 17.08 22.77
N ILE A 530 -23.12 17.29 21.68
CA ILE A 530 -21.87 18.05 21.72
C ILE A 530 -21.97 19.28 20.81
N ASP A 531 -21.48 20.41 21.32
CA ASP A 531 -21.32 21.66 20.60
C ASP A 531 -19.84 22.06 20.73
N SER A 532 -19.02 21.64 19.77
CA SER A 532 -17.58 21.91 19.82
C SER A 532 -17.21 23.28 19.26
N LYS A 533 -18.16 24.02 18.68
CA LYS A 533 -18.05 25.39 18.16
C LYS A 533 -16.68 25.69 17.54
N VAL A 534 -16.38 24.97 16.46
CA VAL A 534 -15.11 25.14 15.76
C VAL A 534 -15.12 26.47 15.01
N ARG A 535 -14.04 27.25 15.10
CA ARG A 535 -13.86 28.48 14.34
C ARG A 535 -12.39 28.79 14.09
N ILE A 536 -12.15 29.67 13.14
CA ILE A 536 -10.82 30.26 12.92
C ILE A 536 -10.85 31.73 13.35
N ASP A 537 -10.10 32.07 14.39
CA ASP A 537 -9.98 33.44 14.91
C ASP A 537 -8.54 33.93 14.79
N GLN A 538 -8.34 35.05 14.09
CA GLN A 538 -7.02 35.60 13.78
C GLN A 538 -6.04 34.56 13.19
N GLY A 539 -6.55 33.61 12.40
CA GLY A 539 -5.77 32.53 11.80
C GLY A 539 -5.47 31.33 12.71
N ASN A 540 -5.91 31.37 13.97
CA ASN A 540 -5.81 30.28 14.94
C ASN A 540 -7.07 29.42 14.92
N LEU A 541 -6.92 28.12 15.18
CA LEU A 541 -8.06 27.23 15.42
C LEU A 541 -8.55 27.44 16.85
N THR A 542 -9.85 27.67 17.04
CA THR A 542 -10.51 27.73 18.36
C THR A 542 -11.68 26.77 18.40
N PHE A 543 -11.87 26.08 19.52
CA PHE A 543 -13.00 25.17 19.74
C PHE A 543 -13.35 25.05 21.24
N GLU A 544 -14.58 24.64 21.54
CA GLU A 544 -15.10 24.41 22.90
C GLU A 544 -15.16 22.90 23.20
N SER A 545 -14.56 22.46 24.29
CA SER A 545 -14.64 21.06 24.76
C SER A 545 -14.28 20.98 26.24
N ASN A 546 -15.26 21.15 27.13
CA ASN A 546 -15.00 21.32 28.58
C ASN A 546 -14.05 22.51 28.86
N GLY A 547 -14.28 23.62 28.15
CA GLY A 547 -13.48 24.84 28.14
C GLY A 547 -13.12 25.29 26.72
N VAL A 548 -12.66 26.53 26.57
CA VAL A 548 -12.24 27.09 25.28
C VAL A 548 -10.77 26.74 25.04
N TYR A 549 -10.49 26.14 23.89
CA TYR A 549 -9.15 25.81 23.43
C TYR A 549 -8.79 26.68 22.23
N THR A 550 -7.54 27.13 22.19
CA THR A 550 -6.97 27.85 21.03
C THR A 550 -5.66 27.20 20.63
N VAL A 551 -5.56 26.81 19.37
CA VAL A 551 -4.34 26.24 18.77
C VAL A 551 -3.64 27.33 17.97
N LYS A 552 -2.51 27.82 18.49
CA LYS A 552 -1.71 28.88 17.85
C LYS A 552 -0.52 28.27 17.11
N VAL A 553 -0.40 28.59 15.83
CA VAL A 553 0.79 28.22 15.04
C VAL A 553 1.95 29.09 15.48
N LEU A 554 3.01 28.47 16.00
CA LEU A 554 4.23 29.17 16.42
C LEU A 554 5.21 29.29 15.25
N LYS A 555 5.28 28.24 14.42
CA LYS A 555 6.06 28.21 13.19
C LYS A 555 5.32 27.38 12.15
N LYS A 556 5.03 27.99 10.99
CA LYS A 556 4.26 27.40 9.89
C LYS A 556 4.82 26.02 9.52
N ASN A 557 3.93 25.01 9.46
CA ASN A 557 4.25 23.60 9.16
C ASN A 557 5.30 22.92 10.07
N GLU A 558 5.61 23.51 11.23
CA GLU A 558 6.64 22.97 12.10
C GLU A 558 6.17 22.82 13.54
N LYS A 559 5.50 23.84 14.09
CA LYS A 559 5.22 23.90 15.52
C LYS A 559 3.96 24.69 15.84
N PHE A 560 3.18 24.18 16.77
CA PHE A 560 2.00 24.84 17.33
C PHE A 560 1.89 24.63 18.83
N VAL A 561 1.13 25.48 19.51
CA VAL A 561 0.80 25.36 20.94
C VAL A 561 -0.70 25.31 21.11
N VAL A 562 -1.17 24.45 22.01
CA VAL A 562 -2.57 24.36 22.44
C VAL A 562 -2.69 25.07 23.77
N LEU A 563 -3.57 26.07 23.81
CA LEU A 563 -3.91 26.84 25.00
C LEU A 563 -5.31 26.45 25.47
N LYS A 564 -5.52 26.33 26.78
CA LYS A 564 -6.85 26.30 27.41
C LYS A 564 -7.04 27.63 28.15
N GLY A 565 -7.90 28.50 27.62
CA GLY A 565 -7.82 29.94 27.92
C GLY A 565 -6.44 30.47 27.51
N ASP A 566 -5.71 31.05 28.46
CA ASP A 566 -4.34 31.57 28.22
C ASP A 566 -3.22 30.61 28.65
N LYS A 567 -3.57 29.42 29.18
CA LYS A 567 -2.58 28.49 29.72
C LYS A 567 -2.18 27.45 28.68
N PRO A 568 -0.88 27.28 28.36
CA PRO A 568 -0.44 26.20 27.50
C PRO A 568 -0.67 24.85 28.18
N VAL A 569 -1.32 23.95 27.45
CA VAL A 569 -1.58 22.57 27.88
C VAL A 569 -0.76 21.56 27.10
N LEU A 570 -0.50 21.82 25.81
CA LEU A 570 0.26 20.94 24.93
C LEU A 570 1.05 21.77 23.90
N VAL A 571 2.16 21.22 23.42
CA VAL A 571 2.84 21.69 22.22
C VAL A 571 2.83 20.55 21.19
N GLY A 572 2.77 20.87 19.91
CA GLY A 572 2.83 19.87 18.83
C GLY A 572 3.83 20.27 17.76
N THR A 573 4.35 19.27 17.05
CA THR A 573 5.26 19.44 15.91
C THR A 573 4.90 18.46 14.80
N ASN A 574 5.37 18.76 13.58
CA ASN A 574 5.26 17.86 12.43
C ASN A 574 6.47 16.92 12.33
N SER A 575 7.19 16.64 13.42
CA SER A 575 8.37 15.76 13.42
C SER A 575 7.95 14.28 13.55
N SER A 576 8.71 13.37 12.99
CA SER A 576 8.55 11.91 13.23
C SER A 576 9.36 11.39 14.43
N VAL A 577 10.24 12.20 15.02
CA VAL A 577 11.20 11.77 16.06
C VAL A 577 10.51 11.57 17.43
N PRO A 578 10.49 10.36 18.01
CA PRO A 578 9.66 10.05 19.18
C PRO A 578 10.16 10.69 20.49
N ASP A 579 11.48 10.77 20.69
CA ASP A 579 12.12 11.21 21.95
C ASP A 579 12.62 12.66 21.89
N ASP A 580 11.83 13.54 21.29
CA ASP A 580 12.18 14.95 21.11
C ASP A 580 11.73 15.83 22.30
N TYR A 581 12.27 17.04 22.39
CA TYR A 581 11.80 18.07 23.31
C TYR A 581 11.74 19.44 22.63
N VAL A 582 10.85 20.29 23.13
CA VAL A 582 10.73 21.67 22.65
C VAL A 582 10.71 22.65 23.81
N LEU A 583 11.32 23.81 23.60
CA LEU A 583 11.21 24.94 24.51
C LEU A 583 10.03 25.83 24.09
N TYR A 584 9.19 26.20 25.06
CA TYR A 584 8.14 27.20 24.90
C TYR A 584 8.06 28.02 26.19
N GLU A 585 8.16 29.35 26.08
CA GLU A 585 8.20 30.26 27.24
C GLU A 585 9.23 29.87 28.31
N LYS A 586 10.44 29.47 27.87
CA LYS A 586 11.55 28.99 28.72
C LYS A 586 11.24 27.70 29.51
N LYS A 587 10.09 27.06 29.29
CA LYS A 587 9.75 25.76 29.85
C LYS A 587 10.06 24.66 28.84
N LYS A 588 10.49 23.51 29.34
CA LYS A 588 10.80 22.33 28.54
C LYS A 588 9.56 21.44 28.45
N TYR A 589 9.17 21.11 27.23
CA TYR A 589 8.09 20.16 26.97
C TYR A 589 8.71 18.92 26.32
N ARG A 590 8.44 17.75 26.90
CA ARG A 590 8.92 16.46 26.41
C ARG A 590 7.85 15.80 25.55
N ARG A 591 8.27 15.22 24.42
CA ARG A 591 7.36 14.47 23.55
C ARG A 591 6.94 13.16 24.20
N ASP A 592 5.67 12.83 24.08
CA ASP A 592 5.16 11.51 24.38
C ASP A 592 5.25 10.64 23.11
N PRO A 593 6.02 9.55 23.12
CA PRO A 593 6.23 8.71 21.94
C PRO A 593 4.98 7.94 21.50
N LYS A 594 3.90 7.92 22.30
CA LYS A 594 2.64 7.26 21.95
C LYS A 594 1.68 8.18 21.22
N ASN A 595 1.57 9.45 21.64
CA ASN A 595 0.63 10.41 21.06
C ASN A 595 1.30 11.52 20.24
N PHE A 596 2.63 11.59 20.23
CA PHE A 596 3.44 12.55 19.47
C PHE A 596 3.19 14.04 19.82
N MET A 597 2.45 14.31 20.90
CA MET A 597 2.28 15.63 21.52
C MET A 597 3.34 15.84 22.61
N TYR A 598 3.61 17.09 22.97
CA TYR A 598 4.60 17.46 23.98
C TYR A 598 3.90 18.00 25.23
N ARG A 599 4.32 17.49 26.39
CA ARG A 599 3.80 17.85 27.72
C ARG A 599 4.88 18.55 28.54
N LEU A 600 4.47 19.45 29.43
CA LEU A 600 5.39 20.13 30.34
C LEU A 600 6.10 19.09 31.22
N GLU A 601 7.44 19.15 31.25
CA GLU A 601 8.28 18.30 32.12
C GLU A 601 8.24 18.75 33.58
#